data_AF-Q9AFB8-F1
#
_entry.id   AF-Q9AFB8-F1
#
_cell.length_a   1.000
_cell.length_b   1.000
_cell.length_c   1.000
_cell.angle_alpha   90.00
_cell.angle_beta   90.00
_cell.angle_gamma   90.00
#
_symmetry.space_group_name_H-M   'P 1'
#
loop_
_entity.id
_entity.type
_entity.pdbx_description
1 polymer ?
#
loop_
_entity_poly.entity_id
_entity_poly.type
_entity_poly.pdbx_seq_one_letter_code
_entity_poly.pdbx_strand_id
1 'polypeptide(L)'
;VQGFGNVGTFTVKNIARQGAKVVALAEWDKSKGNFALYNEDGINYEELFAYKNEHHTVLGFPGAKEISADEFWTGKYDVLVPAALENVITYDVAKKLDVK
;
A
#
# COMPACT_ATOMS: atom_id res chain seq x y z
N VAL A 1 -1.71 3.09 -1.40
CA VAL A 1 -1.16 2.60 -2.69
C VAL A 1 -1.31 1.09 -2.74
N GLN A 2 -1.77 0.51 -3.84
CA GLN A 2 -1.86 -0.94 -3.99
C GLN A 2 -0.78 -1.40 -4.98
N GLY A 3 0.09 -2.29 -4.52
CA GLY A 3 1.28 -2.72 -5.24
C GLY A 3 2.53 -1.96 -4.81
N PHE A 4 3.60 -2.69 -4.55
CA PHE A 4 4.95 -2.14 -4.35
C PHE A 4 5.97 -2.71 -5.36
N GLY A 5 5.50 -2.97 -6.59
CA GLY A 5 6.34 -3.29 -7.75
C GLY A 5 7.02 -2.05 -8.35
N ASN A 6 7.44 -2.10 -9.62
CA ASN A 6 8.13 -0.97 -10.26
C ASN A 6 7.33 0.34 -10.17
N VAL A 7 6.07 0.34 -10.61
CA VAL A 7 5.21 1.54 -10.59
C VAL A 7 4.90 1.98 -9.16
N GLY A 8 4.50 1.04 -8.30
CA GLY A 8 4.17 1.32 -6.90
C GLY A 8 5.33 1.91 -6.10
N THR A 9 6.54 1.38 -6.28
CA THR A 9 7.75 1.86 -5.59
C THR A 9 8.04 3.32 -5.93
N PHE A 10 8.06 3.68 -7.22
CA PHE A 10 8.28 5.07 -7.63
C PHE A 10 7.11 5.98 -7.28
N THR A 11 5.88 5.45 -7.24
CA THR A 11 4.72 6.18 -6.75
C THR A 11 4.90 6.59 -5.30
N VAL A 12 5.21 5.64 -4.41
CA VAL A 12 5.43 5.91 -2.98
C VAL A 12 6.59 6.89 -2.78
N LYS A 13 7.72 6.67 -3.49
CA LYS A 13 8.86 7.59 -3.46
C LYS A 13 8.47 9.03 -3.80
N ASN A 14 7.73 9.22 -4.89
CA ASN A 14 7.39 10.56 -5.36
C ASN A 14 6.27 11.21 -4.55
N ILE A 15 5.33 10.45 -3.99
CA ILE A 15 4.33 10.97 -3.04
C ILE A 15 5.05 11.51 -1.80
N ALA A 16 5.94 10.71 -1.19
CA ALA A 16 6.73 11.12 -0.03
C ALA A 16 7.59 12.35 -0.33
N ARG A 17 8.27 12.38 -1.49
CA ARG A 17 9.10 13.52 -1.94
C ARG A 17 8.31 14.82 -2.11
N GLN A 18 7.01 14.74 -2.39
CA GLN A 18 6.12 15.89 -2.52
C GLN A 18 5.48 16.33 -1.18
N GLY A 19 5.87 15.70 -0.07
CA GLY A 19 5.39 16.04 1.27
C GLY A 19 4.07 15.39 1.67
N ALA A 20 3.51 14.50 0.83
CA ALA A 20 2.33 13.71 1.17
C ALA A 20 2.72 12.42 1.89
N LYS A 21 1.80 11.87 2.69
CA LYS A 21 1.99 10.62 3.43
C LYS A 21 1.41 9.44 2.67
N VAL A 22 2.18 8.37 2.54
CA VAL A 22 1.64 7.06 2.14
C VAL A 22 1.25 6.32 3.41
N VAL A 23 -0.01 6.41 3.80
CA VAL A 23 -0.50 5.83 5.06
C VAL A 23 -0.85 4.34 4.97
N ALA A 24 -1.10 3.83 3.76
CA ALA A 24 -1.45 2.44 3.53
C ALA A 24 -0.83 1.89 2.25
N LEU A 25 -0.33 0.64 2.33
CA LEU A 25 0.26 -0.10 1.22
C LEU A 25 -0.32 -1.52 1.17
N ALA A 26 -1.09 -1.85 0.13
CA ALA A 26 -1.53 -3.23 -0.12
C ALA A 26 -0.54 -3.98 -1.01
N GLU A 27 -0.31 -5.26 -0.74
CA GLU A 27 0.59 -6.13 -1.51
C GLU A 27 0.14 -7.60 -1.43
N TRP A 28 0.74 -8.46 -2.25
CA TRP A 28 0.56 -9.90 -2.24
C TRP A 28 1.87 -10.58 -1.87
N ASP A 29 1.82 -11.53 -0.94
CA ASP A 29 2.96 -12.39 -0.60
C ASP A 29 2.60 -13.86 -0.85
N LYS A 30 3.54 -14.65 -1.38
CA LYS A 30 3.31 -16.06 -1.68
C LYS A 30 2.90 -16.89 -0.46
N SER A 31 3.40 -16.55 0.73
CA SER A 31 3.14 -17.28 1.97
C SER A 31 1.80 -16.91 2.61
N LYS A 32 1.22 -15.76 2.25
CA LYS A 32 0.07 -15.18 2.95
C LYS A 32 -1.13 -14.85 2.07
N GLY A 33 -0.90 -14.57 0.79
CA GLY A 33 -1.87 -13.96 -0.11
C GLY A 33 -1.88 -12.44 0.02
N ASN A 34 -3.05 -11.84 -0.19
CA ASN A 34 -3.23 -10.39 -0.10
C ASN A 34 -3.15 -9.91 1.35
N PHE A 35 -2.38 -8.87 1.59
CA PHE A 35 -2.28 -8.18 2.87
C PHE A 35 -2.10 -6.68 2.64
N ALA A 36 -2.20 -5.90 3.70
CA ALA A 36 -1.86 -4.50 3.64
C ALA A 36 -1.13 -4.04 4.90
N LEU A 37 -0.32 -3.01 4.74
CA LEU A 37 0.39 -2.30 5.79
C LEU A 37 -0.27 -0.95 6.01
N TYR A 38 -0.34 -0.51 7.25
CA TYR A 38 -0.88 0.78 7.64
C TYR A 38 -0.02 1.48 8.69
N ASN A 39 0.23 2.76 8.48
CA ASN A 39 0.82 3.67 9.46
C ASN A 39 0.19 5.05 9.28
N GLU A 40 -0.52 5.55 10.30
CA GLU A 40 -1.17 6.87 10.25
C GLU A 40 -0.18 8.03 10.09
N ASP A 41 1.04 7.85 10.60
CA ASP A 41 2.11 8.83 10.47
C ASP A 41 2.78 8.82 9.10
N GLY A 42 2.53 7.76 8.32
CA GLY A 42 3.10 7.52 7.00
C GLY A 42 4.16 6.42 7.02
N ILE A 43 4.15 5.60 5.97
CA ILE A 43 5.16 4.56 5.74
C ILE A 43 6.42 5.21 5.16
N ASN A 44 7.55 5.07 5.84
CA ASN A 44 8.82 5.58 5.37
C ASN A 44 9.30 4.81 4.13
N TYR A 45 9.48 5.51 3.01
CA TYR A 45 9.91 4.92 1.74
C TYR A 45 11.28 4.26 1.83
N GLU A 46 12.28 4.91 2.44
CA GLU A 46 13.66 4.40 2.45
C GLU A 46 13.76 3.13 3.29
N GLU A 47 13.10 3.11 4.45
CA GLU A 47 13.03 1.94 5.33
C GLU A 47 12.28 0.78 4.67
N LEU A 48 11.13 1.05 4.04
CA LEU A 48 10.34 0.03 3.37
C LEU A 48 11.06 -0.55 2.15
N PHE A 49 11.75 0.30 1.38
CA PHE A 49 12.52 -0.12 0.22
C PHE A 49 13.73 -0.97 0.64
N ALA A 50 14.46 -0.56 1.68
CA ALA A 50 15.55 -1.34 2.25
C ALA A 50 15.05 -2.71 2.75
N TYR A 51 13.95 -2.73 3.52
CA TYR A 51 13.33 -3.95 4.02
C TYR A 51 12.96 -4.91 2.88
N LYS A 52 12.30 -4.40 1.83
CA LYS A 52 11.96 -5.22 0.66
C LYS A 52 13.19 -5.78 -0.05
N ASN A 53 14.27 -5.01 -0.16
CA ASN A 53 15.48 -5.49 -0.82
C ASN A 53 16.18 -6.59 -0.01
N GLU A 54 16.15 -6.50 1.32
CA GLU A 54 16.73 -7.49 2.22
C GLU A 54 15.88 -8.77 2.31
N HIS A 55 14.56 -8.63 2.47
CA HIS A 55 13.65 -9.75 2.73
C HIS A 55 12.91 -10.27 1.49
N HIS A 56 13.04 -9.58 0.35
CA HIS A 56 12.29 -9.84 -0.89
C HIS A 56 10.76 -9.76 -0.75
N THR A 57 10.26 -9.21 0.35
CA THR A 57 8.85 -8.97 0.65
C THR A 57 8.74 -7.73 1.56
N VAL A 58 7.54 -7.16 1.66
CA VAL A 58 7.21 -6.14 2.67
C VAL A 58 6.39 -6.72 3.83
N LEU A 59 6.06 -8.01 3.78
CA LEU A 59 5.37 -8.70 4.88
C LEU A 59 6.25 -8.69 6.13
N GLY A 60 5.70 -8.24 7.26
CA GLY A 60 6.41 -8.14 8.54
C GLY A 60 7.25 -6.87 8.70
N PHE A 61 7.12 -5.88 7.79
CA PHE A 61 7.79 -4.59 7.92
C PHE A 61 7.46 -3.90 9.25
N PRO A 62 8.45 -3.59 10.12
CA PRO A 62 8.19 -3.09 11.48
C PRO A 62 7.66 -1.66 11.55
N GLY A 63 7.87 -0.86 10.49
CA GLY A 63 7.41 0.54 10.43
C GLY A 63 5.93 0.71 10.11
N ALA A 64 5.15 -0.37 10.06
CA ALA A 64 3.71 -0.34 9.86
C ALA A 64 3.05 -1.54 10.55
N LYS A 65 1.78 -1.37 10.96
CA LYS A 65 0.97 -2.51 11.38
C LYS A 65 0.33 -3.17 10.15
N GLU A 66 0.13 -4.47 10.23
CA GLU A 66 -0.66 -5.16 9.23
C GLU A 66 -2.16 -4.88 9.44
N ILE A 67 -2.88 -4.71 8.33
CA ILE A 67 -4.34 -4.65 8.24
C ILE A 67 -4.83 -5.60 7.14
N SER A 68 -6.11 -5.93 7.16
CA SER A 68 -6.72 -6.72 6.09
C SER A 68 -6.79 -5.96 4.77
N ALA A 69 -6.90 -6.70 3.66
CA ALA A 69 -7.11 -6.10 2.35
C ALA A 69 -8.42 -5.30 2.27
N ASP A 70 -9.48 -5.76 2.97
CA ASP A 70 -10.76 -5.07 3.03
C ASP A 70 -10.65 -3.72 3.78
N GLU A 71 -9.89 -3.68 4.87
CA GLU A 71 -9.58 -2.43 5.56
C GLU A 71 -8.78 -1.48 4.67
N PHE A 72 -7.87 -1.99 3.83
CA PHE A 72 -7.18 -1.16 2.85
C PHE A 72 -8.16 -0.52 1.85
N TRP A 73 -9.10 -1.28 1.27
CA TRP A 73 -10.02 -0.75 0.26
C TRP A 73 -11.08 0.19 0.83
N THR A 74 -11.50 -0.04 2.07
CA THR A 74 -12.55 0.76 2.74
C THR A 74 -12.01 1.87 3.63
N GLY A 75 -10.68 1.96 3.75
CA GLY A 75 -10.02 3.03 4.48
C GLY A 75 -10.24 4.40 3.86
N LYS A 76 -10.18 5.43 4.70
CA LYS A 76 -10.36 6.82 4.30
C LYS A 76 -9.04 7.42 3.81
N TYR A 77 -9.01 7.89 2.56
CA TYR A 77 -7.81 8.49 1.96
C TYR A 77 -8.13 9.75 1.17
N ASP A 78 -7.10 10.58 0.93
CA ASP A 78 -7.20 11.64 -0.07
C ASP A 78 -7.04 11.11 -1.50
N VAL A 79 -6.17 10.11 -1.69
CA VAL A 79 -5.84 9.53 -3.00
C VAL A 79 -5.63 8.03 -2.86
N LEU A 80 -6.22 7.25 -3.77
CA LEU A 80 -6.02 5.81 -3.91
C LEU A 80 -5.33 5.53 -5.24
N VAL A 81 -4.19 4.85 -5.19
CA VAL A 81 -3.42 4.48 -6.39
C VAL A 81 -3.40 2.95 -6.55
N PRO A 82 -4.23 2.37 -7.45
CA PRO A 82 -4.14 0.96 -7.83
C PRO A 82 -2.98 0.76 -8.83
N ALA A 83 -1.98 -0.03 -8.45
CA ALA A 83 -0.73 -0.19 -9.21
C ALA A 83 -0.17 -1.63 -9.16
N ALA A 84 -1.01 -2.65 -8.91
CA ALA A 84 -0.60 -4.06 -8.99
C ALA A 84 -1.28 -4.83 -10.14
N LEU A 85 -2.59 -5.07 -10.03
CA LEU A 85 -3.36 -5.90 -10.96
C LEU A 85 -4.55 -5.13 -11.54
N GLU A 86 -5.02 -5.57 -12.71
CA GLU A 86 -6.22 -5.06 -13.36
C GLU A 86 -7.52 -5.46 -12.63
N ASN A 87 -8.63 -4.77 -12.93
CA ASN A 87 -9.97 -5.07 -12.42
C ASN A 87 -10.11 -5.12 -10.89
N VAL A 88 -9.19 -4.48 -10.15
CA VAL A 88 -9.23 -4.44 -8.67
C VAL A 88 -10.31 -3.51 -8.12
N ILE A 89 -10.69 -2.48 -8.88
CA ILE A 89 -11.84 -1.63 -8.56
C ILE A 89 -13.05 -2.17 -9.32
N THR A 90 -13.75 -3.12 -8.70
CA THR A 90 -15.04 -3.64 -9.19
C THR A 90 -16.20 -2.74 -8.76
N TYR A 91 -17.41 -2.99 -9.28
CA TYR A 91 -18.62 -2.28 -8.86
C TYR A 91 -18.84 -2.31 -7.34
N ASP A 92 -18.60 -3.46 -6.70
CA ASP A 92 -18.80 -3.62 -5.26
C ASP A 92 -17.72 -2.93 -4.43
N VAL A 93 -16.47 -2.91 -4.91
CA VAL A 93 -15.38 -2.17 -4.28
C VAL A 93 -15.63 -0.67 -4.42
N ALA A 94 -16.01 -0.20 -5.61
CA ALA A 94 -16.27 1.21 -5.89
C ALA A 94 -17.31 1.83 -4.95
N LYS A 95 -18.36 1.08 -4.60
CA LYS A 95 -19.41 1.51 -3.65
C LYS A 95 -18.90 1.74 -2.22
N LYS A 96 -17.77 1.14 -1.86
CA LYS A 96 -17.24 1.13 -0.50
C LYS A 96 -16.01 2.04 -0.34
N LEU A 97 -15.50 2.63 -1.42
CA LEU A 97 -14.36 3.52 -1.35
C LEU A 97 -14.73 4.83 -0.63
N ASP A 98 -13.91 5.23 0.32
CA ASP A 98 -13.95 6.56 0.96
C ASP A 98 -12.68 7.33 0.55
N VAL A 99 -12.66 7.78 -0.69
CA VAL A 99 -11.55 8.52 -1.31
C VAL A 99 -12.09 9.68 -2.15
N LYS A 100 -11.32 10.77 -2.28
CA LYS A 100 -11.70 11.98 -3.02
C LYS A 100 -11.63 11.81 -4.54
#